data_AF-A0A285TRU5-F1
#
_entry.id   AF-A0A285TRU5-F1
#
_cell.length_a   1.000
_cell.length_b   1.000
_cell.length_c   1.000
_cell.angle_alpha   90.00
_cell.angle_beta   90.00
_cell.angle_gamma   90.00
#
_symmetry.space_group_name_H-M   'P 1'
#
loop_
_entity.id
_entity.type
_entity.pdbx_description
1 polymer ?
#
loop_
_entity_poly.entity_id
_entity_poly.type
_entity_poly.pdbx_seq_one_letter_code
_entity_poly.pdbx_strand_id
1 'polypeptide(L)'
;MGWKNIRTHYDIKHYVRVEDKGICIGSPYIHDIIIVSPTGRILKGLDKEFSVYDLGRYVRDIVADPQTFARLFAEPDQFERSLPVYTYEDGEILTKYCEEYGFPNVTHDGAMMYDNLFFKDLGDALKSAKIEAESAVRLCTQSFEEATRQLERASVRLTTQQAHLDRLIQTYPELADECFSSDR
;
A
#
# COMPACT_ATOMS: atom_id res chain seq x y z
N MET A 1 13.14 2.60 -14.78
CA MET A 1 13.44 3.73 -13.87
C MET A 1 14.79 3.46 -13.25
N GLY A 2 15.70 4.42 -13.27
CA GLY A 2 17.11 4.25 -12.89
C GLY A 2 17.38 4.29 -11.38
N TRP A 3 16.78 3.39 -10.60
CA TRP A 3 16.94 3.39 -9.14
C TRP A 3 18.36 3.00 -8.71
N LYS A 4 19.01 2.09 -9.44
CA LYS A 4 20.40 1.66 -9.17
C LYS A 4 21.39 2.77 -9.51
N ASN A 5 21.16 3.49 -10.62
CA ASN A 5 21.92 4.68 -11.01
C ASN A 5 21.85 5.75 -9.91
N ILE A 6 20.66 6.04 -9.40
CA ILE A 6 20.46 6.99 -8.28
C ILE A 6 21.17 6.51 -7.02
N ARG A 7 20.96 5.24 -6.62
CA ARG A 7 21.61 4.67 -5.43
C ARG A 7 23.12 4.78 -5.49
N THR A 8 23.70 4.51 -6.65
CA THR A 8 25.14 4.54 -6.88
C THR A 8 25.67 5.98 -6.89
N HIS A 9 25.02 6.89 -7.62
CA HIS A 9 25.46 8.28 -7.75
C HIS A 9 25.49 9.03 -6.41
N TYR A 10 24.44 8.88 -5.60
CA TYR A 10 24.32 9.56 -4.30
C TYR A 10 24.90 8.76 -3.13
N ASP A 11 25.52 7.60 -3.41
CA ASP A 11 26.05 6.65 -2.43
C ASP A 11 25.06 6.35 -1.29
N ILE A 12 23.84 5.96 -1.68
CA ILE A 12 22.74 5.71 -0.75
C ILE A 12 22.95 4.35 -0.06
N LYS A 13 23.16 4.40 1.26
CA LYS A 13 23.33 3.21 2.12
C LYS A 13 22.01 2.65 2.65
N HIS A 14 20.98 3.47 2.60
CA HIS A 14 19.62 3.14 2.98
C HIS A 14 18.94 2.31 1.89
N TYR A 15 17.79 1.72 2.21
CA TYR A 15 17.01 0.97 1.24
C TYR A 15 16.39 1.91 0.22
N VAL A 16 16.50 1.53 -1.05
CA VAL A 16 15.95 2.27 -2.18
C VAL A 16 14.92 1.38 -2.85
N ARG A 17 13.69 1.87 -3.03
CA ARG A 17 12.66 1.17 -3.81
C ARG A 17 11.88 2.16 -4.68
N VAL A 18 11.25 1.64 -5.72
CA VAL A 18 10.42 2.41 -6.64
C VAL A 18 8.95 2.23 -6.27
N GLU A 19 8.21 3.32 -6.25
CA GLU A 19 6.75 3.38 -6.13
C GLU A 19 6.19 4.37 -7.17
N ASP A 20 4.86 4.38 -7.37
CA ASP A 20 4.19 5.28 -8.32
C ASP A 20 4.53 6.76 -8.12
N LYS A 21 4.72 7.17 -6.87
CA LYS A 21 5.07 8.54 -6.48
C LYS A 21 6.55 8.90 -6.73
N GLY A 22 7.41 7.92 -6.99
CA GLY A 22 8.84 8.09 -7.24
C GLY A 22 9.74 7.14 -6.44
N ILE A 23 10.94 7.60 -6.08
CA ILE A 23 11.91 6.83 -5.30
C ILE A 23 11.66 7.02 -3.81
N CYS A 24 11.50 5.90 -3.09
CA CYS A 24 11.46 5.84 -1.65
C CYS A 24 12.84 5.45 -1.11
N ILE A 25 13.37 6.24 -0.17
CA ILE A 25 14.60 5.96 0.56
C ILE A 25 14.26 5.77 2.03
N GLY A 26 14.65 4.65 2.61
CA GLY A 26 14.24 4.31 3.97
C GLY A 26 15.04 3.20 4.64
N SER A 27 14.44 2.67 5.70
CA SER A 27 14.98 1.60 6.54
C SER A 27 14.04 0.37 6.50
N PRO A 28 14.42 -0.76 7.11
CA PRO A 28 13.51 -1.89 7.28
C PRO A 28 12.20 -1.52 8.01
N TYR A 29 12.23 -0.51 8.88
CA TYR A 29 11.08 -0.13 9.72
C TYR A 29 10.20 0.95 9.07
N ILE A 30 10.83 1.90 8.37
CA ILE A 30 10.14 3.00 7.69
C ILE A 30 10.71 3.07 6.29
N HIS A 31 9.99 2.52 5.31
CA HIS A 31 10.50 2.37 3.94
C HIS A 31 10.50 3.69 3.15
N ASP A 32 9.74 4.70 3.58
CA ASP A 32 9.51 5.96 2.88
C ASP A 32 9.94 7.17 3.72
N ILE A 33 11.08 7.10 4.41
CA ILE A 33 11.61 8.23 5.20
C ILE A 33 11.79 9.46 4.32
N ILE A 34 12.33 9.27 3.12
CA ILE A 34 12.40 10.28 2.07
C ILE A 34 11.66 9.75 0.84
N ILE A 35 10.85 10.61 0.23
CA ILE A 35 10.21 10.34 -1.05
C ILE A 35 10.65 11.42 -2.03
N VAL A 36 11.21 11.00 -3.17
CA VAL A 36 11.65 11.89 -4.24
C VAL A 36 10.86 11.59 -5.50
N SER A 37 10.16 12.61 -6.02
CA SER A 37 9.44 12.51 -7.29
C SER A 37 10.37 12.27 -8.48
N PRO A 38 9.85 11.81 -9.63
CA PRO A 38 10.65 11.64 -10.86
C PRO A 38 11.43 12.89 -11.30
N THR A 39 10.99 14.09 -10.93
CA THR A 39 11.63 15.37 -11.30
C THR A 39 12.68 15.83 -10.29
N GLY A 40 13.00 15.03 -9.26
CA GLY A 40 13.94 15.41 -8.20
C GLY A 40 13.34 16.27 -7.09
N ARG A 41 12.02 16.53 -7.09
CA ARG A 41 11.36 17.23 -5.98
C ARG A 41 11.15 16.30 -4.80
N ILE A 42 11.53 16.76 -3.60
CA ILE A 42 11.24 16.07 -2.33
C ILE A 42 9.74 16.18 -2.03
N LEU A 43 9.06 15.03 -1.96
CA LEU A 43 7.64 14.91 -1.61
C LEU A 43 7.45 14.66 -0.11
N LYS A 44 8.37 13.90 0.49
CA LYS A 44 8.49 13.69 1.94
C LYS A 44 9.96 13.76 2.29
N GLY A 45 10.28 14.55 3.31
CA GLY A 45 11.64 14.82 3.73
C GLY A 45 11.84 14.56 5.22
N LEU A 46 12.99 14.96 5.72
CA LEU A 46 13.34 14.84 7.13
C LEU A 46 12.78 16.00 7.94
N ASP A 47 12.28 15.68 9.14
CA ASP A 47 12.13 16.67 10.18
C ASP A 47 13.51 17.18 10.64
N LYS A 48 13.56 18.42 11.13
CA LYS A 48 14.81 19.17 11.43
C LYS A 48 15.81 18.39 12.31
N GLU A 49 15.34 17.45 13.12
CA GLU A 49 16.13 16.66 14.07
C GLU A 49 16.96 15.53 13.42
N PHE A 50 16.61 15.06 12.21
CA PHE A 50 17.34 13.98 11.53
C PHE A 50 18.47 14.48 10.61
N SER A 51 18.73 15.79 10.57
CA SER A 51 19.59 16.45 9.57
C SER A 51 21.10 16.17 9.70
N VAL A 52 21.53 15.49 10.78
CA VAL A 52 22.94 15.22 11.11
C VAL A 52 23.46 13.91 10.49
N TYR A 53 22.58 13.07 9.95
CA TYR A 53 22.93 11.76 9.38
C TYR A 53 22.92 11.75 7.84
N ASP A 54 23.36 10.64 7.24
CA ASP A 54 23.43 10.44 5.78
C ASP A 54 22.13 10.76 5.03
N LEU A 55 20.96 10.59 5.66
CA LEU A 55 19.68 10.96 5.08
C LEU A 55 19.59 12.48 4.76
N GLY A 56 20.12 13.32 5.64
CA GLY A 56 20.15 14.77 5.44
C GLY A 56 21.07 15.17 4.29
N ARG A 57 22.14 14.39 4.07
CA ARG A 57 23.04 14.54 2.92
C ARG A 57 22.29 14.30 1.62
N TYR A 58 21.58 13.17 1.49
CA TYR A 58 20.83 12.85 0.26
C TYR A 58 19.86 13.97 -0.13
N VAL A 59 19.10 14.49 0.85
CA VAL A 59 18.15 15.59 0.60
C VAL A 59 18.88 16.84 0.11
N ARG A 60 19.98 17.24 0.76
CA ARG A 60 20.76 18.42 0.34
C ARG A 60 21.31 18.25 -1.08
N ASP A 61 21.87 17.10 -1.39
CA ASP A 61 22.51 16.85 -2.69
C ASP A 61 21.47 16.84 -3.83
N ILE A 62 20.31 16.22 -3.60
CA ILE A 62 19.20 16.18 -4.58
C ILE A 62 18.59 17.57 -4.77
N VAL A 63 18.41 18.35 -3.70
CA VAL A 63 17.88 19.72 -3.79
C VAL A 63 18.87 20.67 -4.46
N ALA A 64 20.18 20.45 -4.29
CA ALA A 64 21.21 21.25 -4.93
C ALA A 64 21.24 21.03 -6.46
N ASP A 65 20.94 19.81 -6.92
CA ASP A 65 20.88 19.48 -8.35
C ASP A 65 19.75 18.48 -8.68
N PRO A 66 18.49 18.95 -8.75
CA PRO A 66 17.35 18.10 -9.09
C PRO A 66 17.36 17.66 -10.56
N GLN A 67 18.10 18.35 -11.44
CA GLN A 67 18.20 17.98 -12.85
C GLN A 67 19.02 16.71 -13.03
N THR A 68 20.13 16.59 -12.29
CA THR A 68 20.91 15.34 -12.26
C THR A 68 20.07 14.17 -11.74
N PHE A 69 19.29 14.38 -10.67
CA PHE A 69 18.38 13.33 -10.19
C PHE A 69 17.38 12.91 -11.27
N ALA A 70 16.69 13.87 -11.90
CA ALA A 70 15.68 13.58 -12.92
C ALA A 70 16.29 12.83 -14.13
N ARG A 71 17.51 13.21 -14.54
CA ARG A 71 18.26 12.52 -15.60
C ARG A 71 18.56 11.08 -15.21
N LEU A 72 19.10 10.85 -14.02
CA LEU A 72 19.42 9.50 -13.52
C LEU A 72 18.16 8.64 -13.37
N PHE A 73 17.04 9.23 -12.96
CA PHE A 73 15.75 8.55 -12.85
C PHE A 73 15.24 8.04 -14.21
N ALA A 74 15.38 8.86 -15.26
CA ALA A 74 14.97 8.53 -16.62
C ALA A 74 15.92 7.55 -17.32
N GLU A 75 17.20 7.54 -16.94
CA GLU A 75 18.22 6.66 -17.50
C GLU A 75 17.98 5.19 -17.08
N PRO A 76 17.93 4.24 -18.02
CA PRO A 76 17.80 2.82 -17.68
C PRO A 76 18.96 2.32 -16.81
N ASP A 77 18.65 1.55 -15.77
CA ASP A 77 19.67 0.87 -14.98
C ASP A 77 20.38 -0.21 -15.79
N GLN A 78 21.66 -0.43 -15.46
CA GLN A 78 22.45 -1.55 -15.97
C GLN A 78 22.62 -2.60 -14.88
N PHE A 79 22.24 -3.84 -15.19
CA PHE A 79 22.32 -4.98 -14.29
C PHE A 79 23.32 -6.01 -14.86
N GLU A 80 24.24 -6.48 -14.03
CA GLU A 80 25.24 -7.49 -14.35
C GLU A 80 24.62 -8.89 -14.47
N ARG A 81 23.51 -9.12 -13.75
CA ARG A 81 22.79 -10.39 -13.71
C ARG A 81 21.29 -10.17 -13.80
N SER A 82 20.60 -11.13 -14.42
CA SER A 82 19.15 -11.16 -14.52
C SER A 82 18.65 -12.53 -14.10
N LEU A 83 18.49 -12.71 -12.79
CA LEU A 83 17.97 -13.92 -12.17
C LEU A 83 16.45 -13.79 -12.05
N PRO A 84 15.66 -14.78 -12.52
CA PRO A 84 14.21 -14.74 -12.35
C PRO A 84 13.85 -14.89 -10.87
N VAL A 85 12.92 -14.06 -10.41
CA VAL A 85 12.30 -14.17 -9.09
C VAL A 85 10.80 -14.03 -9.24
N TYR A 86 10.06 -14.87 -8.54
CA TYR A 86 8.62 -14.97 -8.65
C TYR A 86 7.95 -14.30 -7.46
N THR A 87 6.88 -13.56 -7.73
CA THR A 87 5.98 -12.99 -6.71
C THR A 87 4.55 -13.12 -7.23
N TYR A 88 3.57 -12.62 -6.49
CA TYR A 88 2.18 -12.68 -6.92
C TYR A 88 1.41 -11.45 -6.46
N GLU A 89 0.45 -11.05 -7.29
CA GLU A 89 -0.42 -9.91 -7.06
C GLU A 89 -1.74 -10.16 -7.81
N ASP A 90 -2.88 -9.81 -7.21
CA ASP A 90 -4.22 -9.93 -7.81
C ASP A 90 -4.55 -11.31 -8.42
N GLY A 91 -4.01 -12.38 -7.82
CA GLY A 91 -4.24 -13.77 -8.26
C GLY A 91 -3.36 -14.21 -9.44
N GLU A 92 -2.43 -13.37 -9.89
CA GLU A 92 -1.47 -13.68 -10.94
C GLU A 92 -0.08 -13.89 -10.38
N ILE A 93 0.66 -14.85 -10.93
CA ILE A 93 2.08 -15.01 -10.63
C ILE A 93 2.89 -14.10 -11.55
N LEU A 94 3.65 -13.20 -10.96
CA LEU A 94 4.50 -12.25 -11.66
C LEU A 94 5.94 -12.77 -11.68
N THR A 95 6.55 -12.75 -12.86
CA THR A 95 8.00 -12.97 -13.00
C THR A 95 8.70 -11.62 -13.04
N LYS A 96 9.56 -11.39 -12.05
CA LYS A 96 10.46 -10.24 -11.97
C LYS A 96 11.91 -10.72 -12.11
N TYR A 97 12.85 -9.79 -12.17
CA TYR A 97 14.27 -10.09 -12.32
C TYR A 97 15.11 -9.34 -11.28
N CYS A 98 16.19 -9.94 -10.80
CA CYS A 98 17.11 -9.36 -9.82
C CYS A 98 18.57 -9.78 -10.10
N GLU A 99 19.54 -9.08 -9.52
CA GLU A 99 20.96 -9.49 -9.62
C GLU A 99 21.35 -10.53 -8.57
N GLU A 100 20.71 -10.45 -7.41
CA GLU A 100 20.95 -11.29 -6.24
C GLU A 100 19.62 -11.62 -5.55
N TYR A 101 19.52 -12.82 -4.98
CA TYR A 101 18.32 -13.27 -4.30
C TYR A 101 18.28 -12.85 -2.82
N GLY A 102 17.07 -12.77 -2.27
CA GLY A 102 16.82 -12.56 -0.84
C GLY A 102 16.82 -11.09 -0.41
N PHE A 103 16.31 -10.84 0.79
CA PHE A 103 16.33 -9.51 1.39
C PHE A 103 17.75 -9.09 1.81
N PRO A 104 18.15 -7.81 1.70
CA PRO A 104 17.38 -6.64 1.24
C PRO A 104 17.65 -6.26 -0.23
N ASN A 105 17.49 -7.19 -1.16
CA ASN A 105 17.67 -6.89 -2.59
C ASN A 105 16.42 -6.25 -3.21
N VAL A 106 16.61 -5.65 -4.39
CA VAL A 106 15.58 -4.95 -5.15
C VAL A 106 15.58 -5.51 -6.56
N THR A 107 14.39 -5.76 -7.09
CA THR A 107 14.21 -6.22 -8.47
C THR A 107 14.54 -5.11 -9.47
N HIS A 108 14.73 -5.47 -10.74
CA HIS A 108 15.10 -4.54 -11.80
C HIS A 108 14.08 -3.41 -11.98
N ASP A 109 12.80 -3.69 -11.74
CA ASP A 109 11.73 -2.69 -11.78
C ASP A 109 11.58 -1.88 -10.48
N GLY A 110 12.38 -2.18 -9.46
CA GLY A 110 12.47 -1.40 -8.23
C GLY A 110 11.64 -1.92 -7.06
N ALA A 111 11.03 -3.11 -7.16
CA ALA A 111 10.31 -3.71 -6.03
C ALA A 111 11.29 -4.35 -5.03
N MET A 112 11.10 -4.03 -3.74
CA MET A 112 11.86 -4.57 -2.61
C MET A 112 11.56 -6.07 -2.40
N MET A 113 12.60 -6.89 -2.33
CA MET A 113 12.47 -8.34 -2.21
C MET A 113 12.37 -8.76 -0.74
N TYR A 114 11.16 -8.76 -0.19
CA TYR A 114 10.90 -9.35 1.13
C TYR A 114 10.92 -10.88 1.05
N ASP A 115 11.52 -11.53 2.05
CA ASP A 115 11.72 -12.99 2.06
C ASP A 115 10.42 -13.80 2.00
N ASN A 116 9.31 -13.23 2.44
CA ASN A 116 7.99 -13.87 2.46
C ASN A 116 7.13 -13.58 1.21
N LEU A 117 7.61 -12.75 0.28
CA LEU A 117 6.85 -12.34 -0.92
C LEU A 117 7.56 -12.68 -2.24
N PHE A 118 8.87 -12.94 -2.19
CA PHE A 118 9.69 -13.22 -3.38
C PHE A 118 10.33 -14.59 -3.29
N PHE A 119 10.15 -15.40 -4.34
CA PHE A 119 10.51 -16.80 -4.37
C PHE A 119 11.43 -17.11 -5.55
N LYS A 120 12.42 -17.98 -5.34
CA LYS A 120 13.31 -18.45 -6.41
C LYS A 120 12.63 -19.46 -7.33
N ASP A 121 11.62 -20.17 -6.83
CA ASP A 121 10.89 -21.21 -7.52
C ASP A 121 9.43 -20.80 -7.76
N LEU A 122 8.93 -21.08 -8.96
CA LEU A 122 7.57 -20.77 -9.35
C LEU A 122 6.54 -21.53 -8.50
N GLY A 123 6.84 -22.78 -8.16
CA GLY A 123 5.98 -23.64 -7.34
C GLY A 123 5.84 -23.10 -5.93
N ASP A 124 6.89 -22.54 -5.35
CA ASP A 124 6.83 -21.92 -4.02
C ASP A 124 6.02 -20.62 -4.02
N ALA A 125 6.17 -19.78 -5.05
CA ALA A 125 5.30 -18.61 -5.25
C ALA A 125 3.83 -19.02 -5.38
N LEU A 126 3.54 -20.05 -6.17
CA LEU A 126 2.18 -20.55 -6.36
C LEU A 126 1.58 -21.13 -5.07
N LYS A 127 2.36 -21.86 -4.27
CA LYS A 127 1.90 -22.36 -2.96
C LYS A 127 1.56 -21.20 -2.03
N SER A 128 2.44 -20.19 -1.93
CA SER A 128 2.20 -19.02 -1.09
C SER A 128 0.96 -18.25 -1.53
N ALA A 129 0.82 -17.98 -2.83
CA ALA A 129 -0.35 -17.31 -3.40
C ALA A 129 -1.67 -18.02 -3.07
N LYS A 130 -1.69 -19.36 -3.17
CA LYS A 130 -2.87 -20.17 -2.83
C LYS A 130 -3.21 -20.10 -1.34
N ILE A 131 -2.23 -20.21 -0.46
CA ILE A 131 -2.43 -20.13 0.99
C ILE A 131 -3.00 -18.76 1.38
N GLU A 132 -2.49 -17.69 0.76
CA GLU A 132 -3.00 -16.34 0.97
C GLU A 132 -4.44 -16.20 0.47
N ALA A 133 -4.73 -16.64 -0.75
CA ALA A 133 -6.07 -16.59 -1.33
C ALA A 133 -7.10 -17.39 -0.50
N GLU A 134 -6.75 -18.60 -0.06
CA GLU A 134 -7.60 -19.41 0.83
C GLU A 134 -7.87 -18.71 2.16
N SER A 135 -6.86 -18.06 2.73
CA SER A 135 -6.99 -17.29 3.97
C SER A 135 -7.88 -16.06 3.77
N ALA A 136 -7.73 -15.35 2.66
CA ALA A 136 -8.58 -14.21 2.30
C ALA A 136 -10.04 -14.64 2.11
N VAL A 137 -10.31 -15.71 1.37
CA VAL A 137 -11.67 -16.26 1.19
C VAL A 137 -12.31 -16.59 2.54
N ARG A 138 -11.57 -17.24 3.44
CA ARG A 138 -12.07 -17.58 4.78
C ARG A 138 -12.44 -16.33 5.58
N LEU A 139 -11.58 -15.32 5.60
CA LEU A 139 -11.84 -14.06 6.32
C LEU A 139 -13.02 -13.29 5.72
N CYS A 140 -13.10 -13.20 4.39
CA CYS A 140 -14.21 -12.57 3.70
C CYS A 140 -15.54 -13.28 3.97
N THR A 141 -15.54 -14.62 4.00
CA THR A 141 -16.72 -15.42 4.33
C THR A 141 -17.20 -15.11 5.75
N GLN A 142 -16.30 -15.11 6.74
CA GLN A 142 -16.65 -14.78 8.12
C GLN A 142 -17.20 -13.36 8.26
N SER A 143 -16.59 -12.40 7.56
CA SER A 143 -17.05 -11.00 7.54
C SER A 143 -18.44 -10.89 6.91
N PHE A 144 -18.69 -11.60 5.81
CA PHE A 144 -19.99 -11.63 5.14
C PHE A 144 -21.09 -12.22 6.03
N GLU A 145 -20.82 -13.32 6.72
CA GLU A 145 -21.76 -13.92 7.67
C GLU A 145 -22.10 -12.97 8.82
N GLU A 146 -21.10 -12.27 9.36
CA GLU A 146 -21.33 -11.29 10.43
C GLU A 146 -22.15 -10.10 9.95
N ALA A 147 -21.83 -9.55 8.78
CA ALA A 147 -22.61 -8.47 8.18
C ALA A 147 -24.07 -8.89 7.93
N THR A 148 -24.29 -10.14 7.50
CA THR A 148 -25.63 -10.70 7.31
C THR A 148 -26.40 -10.76 8.63
N ARG A 149 -25.79 -11.26 9.71
CA ARG A 149 -26.41 -11.26 11.05
C ARG A 149 -26.76 -9.84 11.54
N GLN A 150 -25.91 -8.87 11.25
CA GLN A 150 -26.17 -7.48 11.61
C GLN A 150 -27.36 -6.90 10.83
N LEU A 151 -27.46 -7.21 9.53
CA LEU A 151 -28.58 -6.82 8.69
C LEU A 151 -29.90 -7.42 9.18
N GLU A 152 -29.90 -8.70 9.55
CA GLU A 152 -31.08 -9.38 10.12
C GLU A 152 -31.54 -8.68 11.41
N ARG A 153 -30.62 -8.42 12.34
CA ARG A 153 -30.92 -7.71 13.60
C ARG A 153 -31.49 -6.31 13.34
N ALA A 154 -30.89 -5.57 12.42
CA ALA A 154 -31.35 -4.23 12.04
C ALA A 154 -32.75 -4.28 11.43
N SER A 155 -33.02 -5.27 10.59
CA SER A 155 -34.32 -5.48 9.94
C SER A 155 -35.41 -5.81 10.97
N VAL A 156 -35.14 -6.72 11.91
CA VAL A 156 -36.08 -7.03 13.01
C VAL A 156 -36.41 -5.78 13.82
N ARG A 157 -35.39 -4.98 14.16
CA ARG A 157 -35.58 -3.72 14.89
C ARG A 157 -36.44 -2.74 14.10
N LEU A 158 -36.19 -2.58 12.80
CA LEU A 158 -36.96 -1.70 11.94
C LEU A 158 -38.44 -2.12 11.90
N THR A 159 -38.72 -3.39 11.64
CA THR A 159 -40.09 -3.93 11.61
C THR A 159 -40.80 -3.75 12.95
N THR A 160 -40.08 -3.94 14.06
CA THR A 160 -40.63 -3.73 15.41
C THR A 160 -41.01 -2.26 15.64
N GLN A 161 -40.14 -1.32 15.27
CA GLN A 161 -40.47 0.11 15.40
C GLN A 161 -41.60 0.53 14.46
N GLN A 162 -41.69 -0.04 13.26
CA GLN A 162 -42.82 0.19 12.36
C GLN A 162 -44.13 -0.28 12.99
N ALA A 163 -44.16 -1.49 13.56
CA ALA A 163 -45.34 -2.00 14.23
C ALA A 163 -45.73 -1.17 15.47
N HIS A 164 -44.75 -0.62 16.20
CA HIS A 164 -45.01 0.32 17.29
C HIS A 164 -45.65 1.60 16.79
N LEU A 165 -45.11 2.18 15.71
CA LEU A 165 -45.65 3.39 15.08
C LEU A 165 -47.08 3.17 14.60
N ASP A 166 -47.35 2.07 13.88
CA ASP A 166 -48.68 1.74 13.37
C ASP A 166 -49.69 1.58 14.51
N ARG A 167 -49.28 0.94 15.63
CA ARG A 167 -50.13 0.81 16.81
C ARG A 167 -50.47 2.15 17.44
N LEU A 168 -49.50 3.06 17.54
CA LEU A 168 -49.73 4.39 18.08
C LEU A 168 -50.71 5.18 17.21
N ILE A 169 -50.53 5.14 15.88
CA ILE A 169 -51.44 5.77 14.90
C ILE A 169 -52.86 5.22 15.05
N GLN A 170 -53.02 3.89 15.18
CA GLN A 170 -54.35 3.28 15.33
C GLN A 170 -55.01 3.57 16.67
N THR A 171 -54.22 3.72 17.75
CA THR A 171 -54.74 3.93 19.11
C THR A 171 -55.17 5.38 19.32
N TYR A 172 -54.49 6.34 18.69
CA TYR A 172 -54.75 7.78 18.80
C TYR A 172 -54.91 8.43 17.42
N PRO A 173 -55.91 8.01 16.62
CA PRO A 173 -56.08 8.49 15.25
C PRO A 173 -56.32 10.00 15.17
N GLU A 174 -56.90 10.61 16.21
CA GLU A 174 -57.15 12.04 16.31
C GLU A 174 -55.89 12.89 16.51
N LEU A 175 -54.78 12.29 16.96
CA LEU A 175 -53.49 12.96 17.17
C LEU A 175 -52.48 12.67 16.03
N ALA A 176 -52.89 11.92 14.99
CA ALA A 176 -52.01 11.49 13.92
C ALA A 176 -51.47 12.66 13.06
N ASP A 177 -52.25 13.74 12.92
CA ASP A 177 -51.89 14.90 12.09
C ASP A 177 -51.05 15.97 12.82
N GLU A 178 -50.99 15.94 14.16
CA GLU A 178 -50.27 16.97 14.95
C GLU A 178 -48.76 16.70 15.08
N CYS A 179 -48.32 15.45 14.93
CA CYS A 179 -46.94 15.01 15.23
C CYS A 179 -45.87 15.48 14.23
N PHE A 180 -46.22 16.04 13.08
CA PHE A 180 -45.25 16.59 12.11
C PHE A 180 -45.16 18.12 12.09
N SER A 181 -45.88 18.82 12.99
CA SER A 181 -45.74 20.26 13.19
C SER A 181 -44.72 20.60 14.28
N SER A 182 -43.44 20.29 14.05
CA SER A 182 -42.37 21.04 14.71
C SER A 182 -41.32 21.41 13.68
N ASP A 183 -41.52 22.62 13.16
CA ASP A 183 -40.51 23.61 12.78
C ASP A 183 -39.15 23.09 12.32
N ARG A 184 -38.94 23.17 11.00
CA ARG A 184 -37.65 23.59 10.45
C ARG A 184 -37.62 25.10 10.31
#